data_AF-A0A2V2CUY6-F1
#
_entry.id   AF-A0A2V2CUY6-F1
#
_cell.length_a   1.000
_cell.length_b   1.000
_cell.length_c   1.000
_cell.angle_alpha   90.00
_cell.angle_beta   90.00
_cell.angle_gamma   90.00
#
_symmetry.space_group_name_H-M   'P 1'
#
loop_
_entity.id
_entity.type
_entity.pdbx_description
1 polymer ?
#
loop_
_entity_poly.entity_id
_entity_poly.type
_entity_poly.pdbx_seq_one_letter_code
_entity_poly.pdbx_strand_id
1 'polypeptide(L)'
;MRESEKNKLWGFPFTPENLKTARAYPHFYACGDHCLIISPTRPEGAQEIGESLYPWLTVEDWNWIFRESDCIRQEQEAAYHGELLAAQEEFLRKFEENLKAARKAEMRGDGEN
;
A
#
# COMPACT_ATOMS: atom_id res chain seq x y z
N MET A 1 9.80 4.04 -10.46
CA MET A 1 8.97 3.05 -9.73
C MET A 1 9.64 2.84 -8.38
N ARG A 2 9.03 3.25 -7.27
CA ARG A 2 9.47 2.71 -5.97
C ARG A 2 9.04 1.26 -5.97
N GLU A 3 9.99 0.35 -5.72
CA GLU A 3 9.65 -1.04 -5.44
C GLU A 3 8.77 -0.99 -4.18
N SER A 4 7.48 -1.30 -4.31
CA SER A 4 6.60 -1.35 -3.14
C SER A 4 7.17 -2.44 -2.22
N GLU A 5 7.52 -2.06 -0.99
CA GLU A 5 7.99 -3.01 -0.01
C GLU A 5 6.93 -4.11 0.13
N LYS A 6 7.31 -5.34 -0.20
CA LYS A 6 6.36 -6.45 -0.27
C LYS A 6 5.82 -6.73 1.12
N ASN A 7 4.50 -6.82 1.23
CA ASN A 7 3.85 -7.29 2.44
C ASN A 7 4.36 -8.70 2.79
N LYS A 8 4.59 -8.91 4.09
CA LYS A 8 4.97 -10.20 4.67
C LYS A 8 3.98 -10.56 5.77
N LEU A 9 3.86 -11.86 6.03
CA LEU A 9 3.10 -12.38 7.15
C LEU A 9 4.02 -12.47 8.38
N TRP A 10 3.60 -11.82 9.45
CA TRP A 10 4.30 -11.79 10.73
C TRP A 10 3.43 -12.42 11.80
N GLY A 11 4.04 -13.11 12.76
CA GLY A 11 3.31 -13.70 13.88
C GLY A 11 4.10 -13.69 15.18
N PHE A 12 3.36 -13.71 16.28
CA PHE A 12 3.87 -13.85 17.64
C PHE A 12 2.81 -14.48 18.55
N PRO A 13 3.21 -15.13 19.67
CA PRO A 13 2.27 -15.72 20.61
C PRO A 13 1.34 -14.66 21.22
N PHE A 14 0.15 -15.07 21.61
CA PHE A 14 -0.82 -14.16 22.24
C PHE A 14 -0.34 -13.76 23.63
N THR A 15 -0.02 -12.47 23.80
CA THR A 15 0.19 -11.82 25.10
C THR A 15 -0.44 -10.41 25.07
N PRO A 16 -0.74 -9.79 26.22
CA PRO A 16 -1.27 -8.42 26.26
C PRO A 16 -0.38 -7.39 25.54
N GLU A 17 0.94 -7.52 25.68
CA GLU A 17 1.94 -6.65 25.03
C GLU A 17 1.91 -6.85 23.51
N ASN A 18 1.93 -8.10 23.08
CA ASN A 18 1.88 -8.48 21.68
C ASN A 18 0.58 -8.04 21.00
N LEU A 19 -0.57 -8.21 21.67
CA LEU A 19 -1.86 -7.75 21.18
C LEU A 19 -1.87 -6.21 21.02
N LYS A 20 -1.24 -5.48 21.94
CA LYS A 20 -1.10 -4.02 21.83
C LYS A 20 -0.24 -3.64 20.62
N THR A 21 0.86 -4.36 20.38
CA THR A 21 1.69 -4.19 19.18
C THR A 21 0.90 -4.50 17.91
N ALA A 22 0.14 -5.60 17.88
CA ALA A 22 -0.67 -5.99 16.72
C ALA A 22 -1.70 -4.93 16.34
N ARG A 23 -2.38 -4.34 17.32
CA ARG A 23 -3.40 -3.30 17.11
C ARG A 23 -2.87 -2.00 16.50
N ALA A 24 -1.55 -1.80 16.47
CA ALA A 24 -0.95 -0.66 15.78
C ALA A 24 -0.92 -0.84 14.25
N TYR A 25 -1.17 -2.05 13.76
CA TYR A 25 -1.17 -2.38 12.34
C TYR A 25 -2.61 -2.48 11.80
N PRO A 26 -2.87 -2.02 10.56
CA PRO A 26 -4.21 -2.06 9.98
C PRO A 26 -4.69 -3.49 9.72
N HIS A 27 -3.80 -4.34 9.21
CA HIS A 27 -4.11 -5.72 8.84
C HIS A 27 -3.59 -6.68 9.91
N PHE A 28 -4.32 -6.78 11.02
CA PHE A 28 -3.99 -7.68 12.11
C PHE A 28 -5.12 -8.67 12.43
N TYR A 29 -4.72 -9.79 13.01
CA TYR A 29 -5.60 -10.81 13.55
C TYR A 29 -5.05 -11.30 14.89
N ALA A 30 -5.95 -11.65 15.80
CA ALA A 30 -5.60 -12.24 17.08
C ALA A 30 -6.64 -13.29 17.46
N CYS A 31 -6.16 -14.46 17.86
CA CYS A 31 -6.96 -15.52 18.46
C CYS A 31 -6.44 -15.82 19.88
N GLY A 32 -6.90 -16.91 20.50
CA GLY A 32 -6.46 -17.29 21.84
C GLY A 32 -4.97 -17.66 21.93
N ASP A 33 -4.35 -18.06 20.82
CA ASP A 33 -3.01 -18.65 20.80
C ASP A 33 -1.93 -17.71 20.24
N HIS A 34 -2.26 -16.93 19.21
CA HIS A 34 -1.31 -16.07 18.51
C HIS A 34 -1.96 -14.82 17.92
N CYS A 35 -1.10 -13.90 17.48
CA CYS A 35 -1.48 -12.79 16.62
C CYS A 35 -0.76 -12.90 15.28
N LEU A 36 -1.44 -12.49 14.21
CA LEU A 36 -0.89 -12.39 12.86
C LEU A 36 -1.01 -10.95 12.35
N ILE A 37 -0.04 -10.52 11.55
CA ILE A 37 -0.01 -9.19 10.94
C ILE A 37 0.47 -9.34 9.51
N ILE A 38 -0.18 -8.66 8.56
CA ILE A 38 0.33 -8.49 7.20
C ILE A 38 0.85 -7.06 7.05
N SER A 39 2.16 -6.90 6.85
CA SER A 39 2.80 -5.59 6.77
C SER A 39 4.12 -5.66 6.00
N PRO A 40 4.55 -4.58 5.31
CA PRO A 40 5.92 -4.51 4.79
C PRO A 40 6.96 -4.44 5.91
N THR A 41 6.58 -3.83 7.04
CA THR A 41 7.48 -3.60 8.18
C THR A 41 7.31 -4.69 9.23
N ARG A 42 8.44 -5.18 9.75
CA ARG A 42 8.46 -6.17 10.84
C ARG A 42 7.99 -5.52 12.15
N PRO A 43 6.93 -6.03 12.80
CA PRO A 43 6.59 -5.66 14.17
C PRO A 43 7.67 -6.14 15.14
N GLU A 44 7.93 -5.34 16.18
CA GLU A 44 8.91 -5.70 17.22
C GLU A 44 8.54 -7.03 17.89
N GLY A 45 9.51 -7.94 18.00
CA GLY A 45 9.30 -9.27 18.56
C GLY A 45 8.59 -10.28 17.65
N ALA A 46 8.11 -9.87 16.47
CA ALA A 46 7.46 -10.78 15.53
C ALA A 46 8.46 -11.66 14.77
N GLN A 47 8.01 -12.86 14.39
CA GLN A 47 8.70 -13.74 13.46
C GLN A 47 7.98 -13.73 12.11
N GLU A 48 8.75 -13.80 11.01
CA GLU A 48 8.18 -13.99 9.67
C GLU A 48 7.61 -15.41 9.56
N ILE A 49 6.33 -15.51 9.18
CA ILE A 49 5.65 -16.79 8.95
C ILE A 49 5.90 -17.20 7.50
N GLY A 50 6.85 -18.10 7.31
CA GLY A 50 7.16 -18.71 6.01
C GLY A 50 6.68 -20.15 5.89
N GLU A 51 7.06 -20.81 4.81
CA GLU A 51 6.63 -22.18 4.46
C GLU A 51 6.83 -23.21 5.59
N SER A 52 7.91 -23.07 6.37
CA SER A 52 8.18 -23.96 7.51
C SER A 52 7.16 -23.82 8.65
N LEU A 53 6.46 -22.68 8.73
CA LEU A 53 5.47 -22.38 9.76
C LEU A 53 4.02 -22.54 9.28
N TYR A 54 3.78 -22.68 7.97
CA TYR A 54 2.45 -22.90 7.40
C TYR A 54 1.68 -24.10 7.99
N PRO A 55 2.31 -25.24 8.33
CA PRO A 55 1.60 -26.36 8.96
C PRO A 55 1.00 -26.04 10.34
N TRP A 56 1.43 -24.94 10.98
CA TRP A 56 0.94 -24.51 12.30
C TRP A 56 -0.22 -23.52 12.20
N LEU A 57 -0.55 -23.06 10.99
CA LEU A 57 -1.69 -22.17 10.76
C LEU A 57 -2.98 -23.00 10.68
N THR A 58 -3.99 -22.53 11.40
CA THR A 58 -5.32 -23.13 11.38
C THR A 58 -6.08 -22.74 10.11
N VAL A 59 -7.22 -23.39 9.88
CA VAL A 59 -8.14 -23.02 8.78
C VAL A 59 -8.64 -21.58 8.94
N GLU A 60 -8.87 -21.13 10.17
CA GLU A 60 -9.30 -19.76 10.44
C GLU A 60 -8.22 -18.73 10.10
N ASP A 61 -6.96 -19.06 10.41
CA ASP A 61 -5.80 -18.22 10.04
C ASP A 61 -5.72 -18.06 8.52
N TRP A 62 -5.82 -19.17 7.78
CA TRP A 62 -5.79 -19.12 6.32
C TRP A 62 -6.96 -18.32 5.74
N ASN A 63 -8.16 -18.50 6.26
CA ASN A 63 -9.32 -17.72 5.83
C ASN A 63 -9.12 -16.22 6.06
N TRP A 64 -8.55 -15.84 7.21
CA TRP A 64 -8.19 -14.44 7.47
C TRP A 64 -7.12 -13.96 6.49
N ILE A 65 -6.02 -14.72 6.31
CA ILE A 65 -4.91 -14.36 5.41
C ILE A 65 -5.42 -14.09 3.99
N PHE A 66 -6.27 -14.96 3.43
CA PHE A 66 -6.80 -14.78 2.08
C PHE A 66 -7.69 -13.55 1.97
N ARG A 67 -8.62 -13.36 2.91
CA ARG A 67 -9.51 -12.21 2.92
C ARG A 67 -8.73 -10.90 3.03
N GLU A 68 -7.80 -10.85 3.97
CA GLU A 68 -7.01 -9.65 4.25
C GLU A 68 -6.04 -9.33 3.09
N SER A 69 -5.47 -10.35 2.45
CA SER A 69 -4.65 -10.17 1.24
C SER A 69 -5.45 -9.56 0.09
N ASP A 70 -6.72 -9.92 -0.06
CA ASP A 70 -7.57 -9.31 -1.08
C ASP A 70 -7.92 -7.85 -0.74
N CYS A 71 -8.20 -7.54 0.53
CA CYS A 71 -8.39 -6.16 0.98
C CYS A 71 -7.15 -5.30 0.67
N ILE A 72 -5.95 -5.78 1.04
CA ILE A 72 -4.69 -5.09 0.76
C ILE A 72 -4.50 -4.86 -0.74
N ARG A 73 -4.80 -5.86 -1.57
CA ARG A 73 -4.71 -5.73 -3.03
C ARG A 73 -5.62 -4.61 -3.53
N GLN A 74 -6.88 -4.58 -3.08
CA GLN A 74 -7.83 -3.54 -3.47
C GLN A 74 -7.39 -2.14 -3.02
N GLU A 75 -6.85 -2.00 -1.81
CA GLU A 75 -6.30 -0.74 -1.30
C GLU A 75 -5.11 -0.25 -2.13
N GLN A 76 -4.19 -1.16 -2.47
CA GLN A 76 -3.02 -0.86 -3.32
C GLN A 76 -3.44 -0.46 -4.74
N GLU A 77 -4.41 -1.17 -5.33
CA GLU A 77 -4.96 -0.82 -6.63
C GLU A 77 -5.63 0.55 -6.61
N ALA A 78 -6.45 0.83 -5.60
CA ALA A 78 -7.12 2.13 -5.46
C ALA A 78 -6.11 3.28 -5.29
N ALA A 79 -5.08 3.08 -4.46
CA ALA A 79 -4.01 4.06 -4.28
C ALA A 79 -3.25 4.32 -5.60
N TYR A 80 -2.87 3.26 -6.31
CA TYR A 80 -2.18 3.37 -7.59
C TYR A 80 -3.03 4.08 -8.65
N HIS A 81 -4.33 3.75 -8.74
CA HIS A 81 -5.26 4.44 -9.62
C HIS A 81 -5.40 5.93 -9.28
N GLY A 82 -5.43 6.27 -7.98
CA GLY A 82 -5.42 7.66 -7.53
C GLY A 82 -4.17 8.42 -7.96
N GLU A 83 -2.99 7.82 -7.80
CA GLU A 83 -1.72 8.41 -8.26
C GLU A 83 -1.70 8.62 -9.78
N LEU A 84 -2.22 7.67 -10.55
CA LEU A 84 -2.28 7.76 -12.01
C LEU A 84 -3.18 8.91 -12.46
N LEU A 85 -4.35 9.07 -11.84
CA LEU A 85 -5.28 10.16 -12.15
C LEU A 85 -4.64 11.52 -11.81
N ALA A 86 -4.04 11.65 -10.63
CA ALA A 86 -3.35 12.88 -10.23
C ALA A 86 -2.21 13.25 -11.19
N ALA A 87 -1.44 12.26 -11.65
CA ALA A 87 -0.38 12.47 -12.64
C ALA A 87 -0.94 12.91 -14.01
N GLN A 88 -2.07 12.35 -14.43
CA GLN A 88 -2.74 12.71 -15.68
C GLN A 88 -3.29 14.15 -15.63
N GLU A 89 -3.94 14.53 -14.53
CA GLU A 89 -4.45 15.89 -14.32
C GLU A 89 -3.31 16.91 -14.34
N GLU A 90 -2.21 16.61 -13.64
CA GLU A 90 -1.03 17.48 -13.60
C GLU A 90 -0.37 17.61 -14.98
N PHE A 91 -0.33 16.53 -15.77
CA PHE A 91 0.15 16.57 -17.15
C PHE A 91 -0.71 17.47 -18.03
N LEU A 92 -2.04 17.28 -17.99
CA LEU A 92 -2.98 18.06 -18.80
C LEU A 92 -2.91 19.56 -18.44
N ARG A 93 -2.83 19.88 -17.14
CA ARG A 93 -2.66 21.25 -16.65
C ARG A 93 -1.40 21.90 -17.24
N LYS A 94 -0.25 21.23 -17.14
CA LYS A 94 1.02 21.73 -17.72
C LYS A 94 0.95 21.86 -19.23
N PHE A 95 0.30 20.92 -19.91
CA PHE A 95 0.13 20.97 -21.35
C PHE A 95 -0.69 22.19 -21.79
N GLU A 96 -1.80 22.48 -21.11
CA GLU A 96 -2.62 23.67 -21.39
C GLU A 96 -1.88 24.98 -21.09
N GLU A 97 -1.13 25.05 -19.98
CA GLU A 97 -0.29 26.20 -19.65
C GLU A 97 0.75 26.45 -20.76
N ASN A 98 1.39 25.40 -21.25
CA ASN A 98 2.35 25.49 -22.36
C ASN A 98 1.71 25.95 -23.67
N LEU A 99 0.51 25.46 -24.00
CA LEU A 99 -0.23 25.92 -25.19
C LEU A 99 -0.60 27.41 -25.09
N LYS A 100 -1.03 27.88 -23.92
CA LYS A 100 -1.32 29.30 -23.68
C LYS A 100 -0.06 30.15 -23.83
N ALA A 101 1.07 29.68 -23.31
CA ALA A 101 2.35 30.37 -23.45
C ALA A 101 2.81 30.45 -24.92
N ALA A 102 2.70 29.36 -25.67
CA ALA A 102 3.05 29.32 -27.10
C ALA A 102 2.21 30.30 -27.93
N ARG A 103 0.88 30.29 -27.75
CA ARG A 103 -0.03 31.24 -28.44
C ARG A 103 0.29 32.70 -28.11
N LYS A 104 0.66 32.99 -26.86
CA LYS A 104 1.06 34.34 -26.44
C LYS A 104 2.39 34.77 -27.06
N ALA A 105 3.31 33.83 -27.29
CA ALA A 105 4.58 34.10 -27.96
C ALA A 105 4.37 34.39 -29.45
N GLU A 106 3.51 33.63 -30.14
CA GLU A 106 3.14 33.87 -31.54
C GLU A 106 2.52 35.26 -31.74
N MET A 107 1.55 35.66 -30.91
CA MET A 107 0.93 37.00 -31.00
C MET A 107 1.90 38.17 -30.70
N ARG A 108 3.04 37.91 -30.05
CA ARG A 108 4.09 38.92 -29.83
C ARG A 108 5.08 39.02 -30.99
N GLY A 109 5.24 37.97 -31.79
CA GLY A 109 6.11 37.96 -32.97
C GLY A 109 5.50 38.68 -34.18
N ASP A 110 4.17 38.72 -34.29
CA ASP A 110 3.48 39.38 -35.42
C ASP A 110 3.40 40.92 -35.32
N GLY A 111 3.99 41.53 -34.28
CA GLY A 111 4.01 42.99 -34.07
C GLY A 111 5.31 43.69 -34.50
N GLU A 112 6.32 42.94 -34.94
CA GLU A 112 7.61 43.48 -35.43
C GLU A 112 7.77 43.15 -36.92
N ASN A 113 7.07 43.89 -37.78
CA ASN A 113 7.41 44.03 -39.20
C ASN A 113 6.99 45.41 -39.71
#